data_AF-A0A2X2SMW7-F1
#
_entry.id   AF-A0A2X2SMW7-F1
#
_cell.length_a   1.000
_cell.length_b   1.000
_cell.length_c   1.000
_cell.angle_alpha   90.00
_cell.angle_beta   90.00
_cell.angle_gamma   90.00
#
_symmetry.space_group_name_H-M   'P 1'
#
loop_
_entity.id
_entity.type
_entity.pdbx_description
1 polymer ?
#
loop_
_entity_poly.entity_id
_entity_poly.type
_entity_poly.pdbx_seq_one_letter_code
_entity_poly.pdbx_strand_id
1 'polypeptide(L)'
;MNWRGIEVGKKALEQGNPVVLTSDCYIDNYQGLPDYEPQANGGYLPLKTLYHYNLEKENLSPALQKNILGTQANLWAENVGSTEHSEYMLFPRLLALAEISWTTDNLKNWDNFINRTQAFMKRLEVMKVNYARSMYQVVPTVENQKGNIFLKLDCEVPNADIRYALGDTPIEKATKYHQPIALHRSTTFKATVFSGKATNTITTGEVTFHKAIDKKVSYSPLYHKSYQGQGEATLTNVIRGTKNFHDEQWLGWLGDDVTLTLDLEQATEVREVRIGAMDAQASGIYFPVKFMVSLSNDGKNYREVATHNEPCVVRGKSSLKDFVLKFSPTEARYIKLTLKNVKTPPKGGDAWLFIDEILVF
;
A
#
# COMPACT_ATOMS: atom_id res chain seq x y z
N MET A 1 -11.43 1.74 27.21
CA MET A 1 -11.16 1.28 25.83
C MET A 1 -10.31 2.34 25.14
N ASN A 2 -9.15 1.97 24.57
CA ASN A 2 -8.23 2.92 23.92
C ASN A 2 -8.27 2.78 22.39
N TRP A 3 -9.13 3.53 21.72
CA TRP A 3 -9.29 3.37 20.28
C TRP A 3 -8.35 4.28 19.45
N ARG A 4 -7.71 5.27 20.09
CA ARG A 4 -6.75 6.21 19.50
C ARG A 4 -5.31 5.99 20.02
N GLY A 5 -4.82 4.75 19.92
CA GLY A 5 -3.47 4.36 20.31
C GLY A 5 -3.25 4.15 21.82
N ILE A 6 -2.09 3.58 22.17
CA ILE A 6 -1.75 3.22 23.56
C ILE A 6 -1.60 4.40 24.50
N GLU A 7 -1.17 5.58 24.00
CA GLU A 7 -0.95 6.76 24.84
C GLU A 7 -2.23 7.24 25.55
N VAL A 8 -3.39 7.08 24.91
CA VAL A 8 -4.68 7.36 25.55
C VAL A 8 -4.99 6.31 26.63
N GLY A 9 -4.68 5.04 26.37
CA GLY A 9 -4.83 3.95 27.34
C GLY A 9 -3.93 4.12 28.55
N LYS A 10 -2.67 4.51 28.33
CA LYS A 10 -1.68 4.77 29.36
C LYS A 10 -2.14 5.82 30.37
N LYS A 11 -2.71 6.93 29.90
CA LYS A 11 -3.27 7.97 30.79
C LYS A 11 -4.37 7.44 31.71
N ALA A 12 -5.20 6.52 31.22
CA ALA A 12 -6.25 5.90 32.03
C ALA A 12 -5.66 4.91 33.06
N LEU A 13 -4.69 4.10 32.63
CA LEU A 13 -3.97 3.14 33.50
C LEU A 13 -3.21 3.86 34.62
N GLU A 14 -2.54 4.98 34.32
CA GLU A 14 -1.81 5.80 35.31
C GLU A 14 -2.71 6.39 36.39
N GLN A 15 -4.01 6.56 36.10
CA GLN A 15 -5.03 6.98 37.06
C GLN A 15 -5.68 5.80 37.82
N GLY A 16 -5.17 4.58 37.64
CA GLY A 16 -5.70 3.37 38.28
C GLY A 16 -6.94 2.80 37.62
N ASN A 17 -7.37 3.32 36.46
CA ASN A 17 -8.54 2.79 35.76
C ASN A 17 -8.18 1.55 34.93
N PRO A 18 -9.01 0.49 34.98
CA PRO A 18 -8.81 -0.68 34.14
C PRO A 18 -9.06 -0.36 32.66
N VAL A 19 -8.31 -1.00 31.76
CA VAL A 19 -8.40 -0.75 30.31
C VAL A 19 -8.63 -2.04 29.52
N VAL A 20 -9.54 -1.99 28.56
CA VAL A 20 -9.65 -2.95 27.45
C VAL A 20 -8.90 -2.38 26.25
N LEU A 21 -7.94 -3.15 25.73
CA LEU A 21 -7.10 -2.77 24.60
C LEU A 21 -7.79 -2.99 23.27
N THR A 22 -7.94 -1.92 22.48
CA THR A 22 -8.58 -1.99 21.15
C THR A 22 -7.87 -1.16 20.10
N SER A 23 -6.75 -0.53 20.43
CA SER A 23 -5.97 0.23 19.46
C SER A 23 -5.51 -0.72 18.37
N ASP A 24 -5.61 -0.28 17.11
CA ASP A 24 -5.22 -0.99 15.89
C ASP A 24 -5.90 -2.34 15.60
N CYS A 25 -6.89 -2.75 16.39
CA CYS A 25 -7.75 -3.91 16.10
C CYS A 25 -9.00 -3.54 15.30
N TYR A 26 -8.82 -2.74 14.24
CA TYR A 26 -9.90 -2.30 13.34
C TYR A 26 -10.07 -3.29 12.20
N ILE A 27 -11.00 -4.22 12.38
CA ILE A 27 -11.30 -5.26 11.39
C ILE A 27 -12.30 -4.78 10.34
N ASP A 28 -12.72 -3.52 10.36
CA ASP A 28 -13.34 -2.81 9.23
C ASP A 28 -12.32 -2.35 8.17
N ASN A 29 -11.02 -2.54 8.40
CA ASN A 29 -9.96 -2.30 7.42
C ASN A 29 -9.84 -3.43 6.39
N TYR A 30 -9.26 -3.12 5.22
CA TYR A 30 -8.90 -4.13 4.21
C TYR A 30 -8.02 -5.24 4.81
N GLN A 31 -8.29 -6.49 4.45
CA GLN A 31 -7.55 -7.67 4.92
C GLN A 31 -6.77 -8.40 3.80
N GLY A 32 -6.86 -7.86 2.59
CA GLY A 32 -6.10 -8.23 1.39
C GLY A 32 -5.87 -6.97 0.55
N LEU A 33 -5.22 -7.10 -0.60
CA LEU A 33 -4.98 -5.99 -1.51
C LEU A 33 -6.33 -5.35 -1.90
N PRO A 34 -6.52 -4.03 -1.69
CA PRO A 34 -7.81 -3.37 -1.86
C PRO A 34 -8.48 -3.55 -3.22
N ASP A 35 -7.71 -3.83 -4.29
CA ASP A 35 -8.24 -4.06 -5.65
C ASP A 35 -9.02 -5.37 -5.79
N TYR A 36 -8.87 -6.29 -4.85
CA TYR A 36 -9.48 -7.64 -4.88
C TYR A 36 -10.42 -7.87 -3.70
N GLU A 37 -10.64 -6.86 -2.87
CA GLU A 37 -11.44 -6.93 -1.66
C GLU A 37 -12.78 -6.19 -1.83
N PRO A 38 -13.84 -6.59 -1.11
CA PRO A 38 -15.00 -5.75 -0.90
C PRO A 38 -14.61 -4.38 -0.32
N GLN A 39 -15.44 -3.36 -0.56
CA GLN A 39 -15.17 -2.02 -0.04
C GLN A 39 -15.08 -2.04 1.49
N ALA A 40 -13.92 -1.63 2.01
CA ALA A 40 -13.64 -1.49 3.43
C ALA A 40 -13.45 -0.02 3.81
N ASN A 41 -13.29 0.28 5.10
CA ASN A 41 -13.13 1.65 5.60
C ASN A 41 -11.77 2.29 5.30
N GLY A 42 -10.89 1.57 4.60
CA GLY A 42 -9.50 1.93 4.38
C GLY A 42 -8.56 0.99 5.12
N GLY A 43 -7.37 1.49 5.46
CA GLY A 43 -6.35 0.74 6.20
C GLY A 43 -5.89 -0.55 5.52
N TYR A 44 -5.04 -1.29 6.22
CA TYR A 44 -4.57 -2.60 5.78
C TYR A 44 -4.21 -3.43 7.03
N LEU A 45 -5.10 -4.34 7.42
CA LEU A 45 -4.93 -5.25 8.56
C LEU A 45 -5.10 -6.71 8.11
N PRO A 46 -4.07 -7.29 7.45
CA PRO A 46 -4.02 -8.71 7.13
C PRO A 46 -4.06 -9.62 8.37
N LEU A 47 -4.39 -10.89 8.17
CA LEU A 47 -4.47 -11.87 9.26
C LEU A 47 -3.13 -12.02 9.99
N LYS A 48 -2.02 -12.03 9.24
CA LYS A 48 -0.67 -12.15 9.79
C LYS A 48 -0.31 -10.95 10.65
N THR A 49 -0.66 -9.74 10.22
CA THR A 49 -0.44 -8.51 11.00
C THR A 49 -1.19 -8.58 12.32
N LEU A 50 -2.49 -8.93 12.30
CA LEU A 50 -3.29 -9.06 13.52
C LEU A 50 -2.75 -10.14 14.46
N TYR A 51 -2.30 -11.28 13.94
CA TYR A 51 -1.74 -12.37 14.76
C TYR A 51 -0.44 -11.98 15.49
N HIS A 52 0.41 -11.18 14.85
CA HIS A 52 1.67 -10.73 15.45
C HIS A 52 1.51 -9.48 16.30
N TYR A 53 0.29 -8.95 16.42
CA TYR A 53 0.05 -7.74 17.14
C TYR A 53 0.11 -7.97 18.65
N ASN A 54 0.95 -7.18 19.33
CA ASN A 54 1.11 -7.24 20.79
C ASN A 54 0.24 -6.21 21.52
N LEU A 55 -0.70 -5.57 20.81
CA LEU A 55 -1.62 -4.57 21.37
C LEU A 55 -0.89 -3.39 22.03
N GLU A 56 0.28 -3.03 21.50
CA GLU A 56 1.19 -1.99 22.01
C GLU A 56 1.60 -2.17 23.49
N LYS A 57 1.48 -3.38 24.05
CA LYS A 57 1.80 -3.64 25.48
C LYS A 57 3.26 -3.34 25.82
N GLU A 58 4.16 -3.44 24.84
CA GLU A 58 5.57 -3.08 24.95
C GLU A 58 5.79 -1.61 25.33
N ASN A 59 4.82 -0.73 25.06
CA ASN A 59 4.87 0.69 25.42
C ASN A 59 4.39 0.96 26.87
N LEU A 60 4.00 -0.09 27.60
CA LEU A 60 3.51 0.00 28.98
C LEU A 60 4.47 -0.67 29.97
N SER A 61 4.64 -0.06 31.14
CA SER A 61 5.42 -0.67 32.22
C SER A 61 4.72 -1.94 32.76
N PRO A 62 5.46 -2.91 33.31
CA PRO A 62 4.86 -4.12 33.90
C PRO A 62 3.81 -3.82 34.99
N ALA A 63 3.94 -2.69 35.68
CA ALA A 63 2.95 -2.25 36.68
C ALA A 63 1.62 -1.84 36.03
N LEU A 64 1.67 -1.08 34.94
CA LEU A 64 0.46 -0.65 34.21
C LEU A 64 -0.21 -1.83 33.50
N GLN A 65 0.56 -2.79 32.99
CA GLN A 65 0.01 -3.96 32.31
C GLN A 65 -0.92 -4.80 33.20
N LYS A 66 -0.74 -4.78 34.53
CA LYS A 66 -1.60 -5.51 35.48
C LYS A 66 -3.05 -5.02 35.51
N ASN A 67 -3.32 -3.80 35.05
CA ASN A 67 -4.66 -3.22 35.04
C ASN A 67 -5.31 -3.28 33.64
N ILE A 68 -4.76 -4.09 32.73
CA ILE A 68 -5.38 -4.43 31.45
C ILE A 68 -6.36 -5.58 31.68
N LEU A 69 -7.64 -5.38 31.35
CA LEU A 69 -8.68 -6.42 31.49
C LEU A 69 -8.74 -7.41 30.33
N GLY A 70 -8.26 -7.00 29.16
CA GLY A 70 -8.34 -7.82 27.95
C GLY A 70 -8.23 -6.98 26.69
N THR A 71 -8.66 -7.56 25.58
CA THR A 71 -8.64 -6.92 24.25
C THR A 71 -9.92 -7.20 23.48
N GLN A 72 -10.19 -6.38 22.47
CA GLN A 72 -11.33 -6.49 21.58
C GLN A 72 -10.97 -5.96 20.18
N ALA A 73 -11.53 -6.56 19.14
CA ALA A 73 -11.55 -5.99 17.79
C ALA A 73 -12.85 -5.23 17.51
N ASN A 74 -12.74 -4.18 16.73
CA ASN A 74 -13.84 -3.29 16.38
C ASN A 74 -14.20 -3.49 14.89
N LEU A 75 -15.48 -3.73 14.61
CA LEU A 75 -16.02 -3.75 13.25
C LEU A 75 -17.04 -2.62 13.13
N TRP A 76 -16.65 -1.53 12.48
CA TRP A 76 -17.56 -0.45 12.13
C TRP A 76 -18.26 -0.76 10.80
N ALA A 77 -19.52 -0.33 10.66
CA ALA A 77 -20.42 -0.82 9.62
C ALA A 77 -20.73 0.20 8.52
N GLU A 78 -19.99 1.30 8.41
CA GLU A 78 -20.19 2.34 7.38
C GLU A 78 -20.14 1.77 5.96
N ASN A 79 -19.26 0.78 5.74
CA ASN A 79 -19.10 0.10 4.45
C ASN A 79 -19.56 -1.38 4.49
N VAL A 80 -20.10 -1.86 5.61
CA VAL A 80 -20.50 -3.25 5.81
C VAL A 80 -22.02 -3.38 5.67
N GLY A 81 -22.48 -3.51 4.42
CA GLY A 81 -23.90 -3.43 4.09
C GLY A 81 -24.74 -4.70 4.30
N SER A 82 -24.14 -5.85 4.66
CA SER A 82 -24.87 -7.11 4.88
C SER A 82 -24.22 -7.99 5.94
N THR A 83 -24.97 -9.00 6.41
CA THR A 83 -24.46 -10.00 7.36
C THR A 83 -23.32 -10.81 6.75
N GLU A 84 -23.41 -11.19 5.48
CA GLU A 84 -22.36 -11.94 4.78
C GLU A 84 -21.09 -11.11 4.62
N HIS A 85 -21.21 -9.79 4.43
CA HIS A 85 -20.05 -8.89 4.43
C HIS A 85 -19.45 -8.77 5.84
N SER A 86 -20.29 -8.71 6.89
CA SER A 86 -19.80 -8.71 8.27
C SER A 86 -19.02 -10.00 8.58
N GLU A 87 -19.56 -11.17 8.23
CA GLU A 87 -18.87 -12.46 8.36
C GLU A 87 -17.52 -12.48 7.64
N TYR A 88 -17.46 -11.89 6.45
CA TYR A 88 -16.24 -11.78 5.65
C TYR A 88 -15.19 -10.93 6.35
N MET A 89 -15.59 -9.81 6.95
CA MET A 89 -14.68 -8.95 7.70
C MET A 89 -14.23 -9.59 9.02
N LEU A 90 -15.07 -10.40 9.66
CA LEU A 90 -14.79 -11.06 10.93
C LEU A 90 -13.84 -12.25 10.80
N PHE A 91 -14.09 -13.16 9.85
CA PHE A 91 -13.34 -14.43 9.77
C PHE A 91 -12.37 -14.44 8.58
N PRO A 92 -11.12 -14.89 8.77
CA PRO A 92 -10.57 -15.57 9.95
C PRO A 92 -9.92 -14.66 11.00
N ARG A 93 -9.97 -13.33 10.88
CA ARG A 93 -9.29 -12.39 11.79
C ARG A 93 -9.70 -12.54 13.27
N LEU A 94 -10.96 -12.87 13.55
CA LEU A 94 -11.39 -13.19 14.92
C LEU A 94 -10.68 -14.41 15.52
N LEU A 95 -10.21 -15.36 14.71
CA LEU A 95 -9.42 -16.49 15.20
C LEU A 95 -8.03 -16.03 15.66
N ALA A 96 -7.42 -15.09 14.93
CA ALA A 96 -6.16 -14.48 15.35
C ALA A 96 -6.36 -13.66 16.62
N LEU A 97 -7.43 -12.84 16.71
CA LEU A 97 -7.76 -12.11 17.93
C LEU A 97 -7.93 -13.06 19.12
N ALA A 98 -8.66 -14.17 18.95
CA ALA A 98 -8.85 -15.16 20.00
C ALA A 98 -7.52 -15.77 20.47
N GLU A 99 -6.61 -16.13 19.55
CA GLU A 99 -5.28 -16.63 19.91
C GLU A 99 -4.47 -15.59 20.68
N ILE A 100 -4.37 -14.35 20.19
CA ILE A 100 -3.53 -13.34 20.86
C ILE A 100 -4.06 -12.94 22.24
N SER A 101 -5.38 -13.13 22.46
CA SER A 101 -6.06 -12.84 23.72
C SER A 101 -5.91 -13.95 24.75
N TRP A 102 -5.84 -15.21 24.30
CA TRP A 102 -5.96 -16.39 25.18
C TRP A 102 -4.65 -17.16 25.35
N THR A 103 -3.85 -17.26 24.29
CA THR A 103 -2.64 -18.09 24.25
C THR A 103 -1.44 -17.28 24.72
N THR A 104 -0.60 -17.86 25.58
CA THR A 104 0.65 -17.21 26.03
C THR A 104 1.66 -17.09 24.90
N ASP A 105 2.47 -16.03 24.90
CA ASP A 105 3.34 -15.69 23.75
C ASP A 105 4.32 -16.81 23.37
N ASN A 106 4.84 -17.54 24.35
CA ASN A 106 5.76 -18.68 24.13
C ASN A 106 5.11 -19.89 23.44
N LEU A 107 3.78 -19.94 23.33
CA LEU A 107 3.03 -21.00 22.64
C LEU A 107 2.53 -20.57 21.25
N LYS A 108 2.66 -19.28 20.91
CA LYS A 108 2.23 -18.75 19.61
C LYS A 108 3.20 -19.22 18.53
N ASN A 109 2.64 -19.74 17.45
CA ASN A 109 3.38 -20.16 16.27
C ASN A 109 2.51 -19.95 15.03
N TRP A 110 2.98 -19.09 14.12
CA TRP A 110 2.24 -18.70 12.91
C TRP A 110 1.86 -19.89 12.03
N ASP A 111 2.82 -20.77 11.75
CA ASP A 111 2.59 -21.91 10.85
C ASP A 111 1.58 -22.90 11.44
N ASN A 112 1.67 -23.17 12.74
CA ASN A 112 0.69 -23.99 13.44
C ASN A 112 -0.69 -23.30 13.44
N PHE A 113 -0.74 -21.99 13.68
CA PHE A 113 -1.98 -21.21 13.65
C PHE A 113 -2.66 -21.26 12.28
N ILE A 114 -1.92 -21.11 11.17
CA ILE A 114 -2.47 -21.22 9.82
C ILE A 114 -3.03 -22.62 9.57
N ASN A 115 -2.32 -23.68 9.95
CA ASN A 115 -2.83 -25.05 9.82
C ASN A 115 -4.16 -25.26 10.57
N ARG A 116 -4.26 -24.74 11.81
CA ARG A 116 -5.51 -24.81 12.60
C ARG A 116 -6.61 -23.92 12.02
N THR A 117 -6.25 -22.77 11.48
CA THR A 117 -7.19 -21.85 10.80
C THR A 117 -7.80 -22.52 9.57
N GLN A 118 -6.99 -23.15 8.72
CA GLN A 118 -7.46 -23.90 7.56
C GLN A 118 -8.39 -25.06 7.96
N ALA A 119 -8.08 -25.75 9.06
CA ALA A 119 -8.97 -26.77 9.61
C ALA A 119 -10.29 -26.18 10.14
N PHE A 120 -10.25 -25.00 10.79
CA PHE A 120 -11.43 -24.30 11.30
C PHE A 120 -12.31 -23.75 10.18
N MET A 121 -11.72 -23.28 9.08
CA MET A 121 -12.46 -22.81 7.90
C MET A 121 -13.38 -23.89 7.33
N LYS A 122 -13.01 -25.18 7.40
CA LYS A 122 -13.91 -26.29 7.02
C LYS A 122 -15.18 -26.35 7.89
N ARG A 123 -15.10 -25.93 9.16
CA ARG A 123 -16.29 -25.80 10.03
C ARG A 123 -17.14 -24.62 9.63
N LEU A 124 -16.50 -23.48 9.30
CA LEU A 124 -17.18 -22.30 8.78
C LEU A 124 -17.92 -22.61 7.47
N GLU A 125 -17.34 -23.42 6.58
CA GLU A 125 -18.00 -23.92 5.36
C GLU A 125 -19.29 -24.70 5.69
N VAL A 126 -19.25 -25.63 6.66
CA VAL A 126 -20.44 -26.39 7.10
C VAL A 126 -21.51 -25.49 7.73
N MET A 127 -21.06 -24.47 8.48
CA MET A 127 -21.93 -23.47 9.09
C MET A 127 -22.46 -22.43 8.09
N LYS A 128 -21.95 -22.45 6.84
CA LYS A 128 -22.26 -21.48 5.77
C LYS A 128 -21.90 -20.03 6.12
N VAL A 129 -20.85 -19.83 6.91
CA VAL A 129 -20.30 -18.50 7.22
C VAL A 129 -19.46 -18.01 6.03
N ASN A 130 -19.72 -16.81 5.55
CA ASN A 130 -19.00 -16.20 4.44
C ASN A 130 -17.66 -15.60 4.88
N TYR A 131 -16.63 -16.42 5.10
CA TYR A 131 -15.31 -15.96 5.56
C TYR A 131 -14.39 -15.50 4.42
N ALA A 132 -13.41 -14.65 4.75
CA ALA A 132 -12.39 -14.18 3.81
C ALA A 132 -11.31 -15.23 3.50
N ARG A 133 -10.78 -15.16 2.28
CA ARG A 133 -9.70 -16.04 1.77
C ARG A 133 -8.42 -15.25 1.46
N SER A 134 -8.33 -14.02 1.95
CA SER A 134 -7.24 -13.07 1.67
C SER A 134 -5.86 -13.55 2.12
N MET A 135 -5.79 -14.44 3.12
CA MET A 135 -4.54 -15.12 3.51
C MET A 135 -3.87 -15.89 2.36
N TYR A 136 -4.63 -16.30 1.34
CA TYR A 136 -4.10 -16.98 0.14
C TYR A 136 -3.73 -16.03 -0.99
N GLN A 137 -4.00 -14.73 -0.85
CA GLN A 137 -3.69 -13.77 -1.90
C GLN A 137 -2.17 -13.63 -2.05
N VAL A 138 -1.70 -13.69 -3.30
CA VAL A 138 -0.29 -13.41 -3.59
C VAL A 138 -0.08 -11.91 -3.59
N VAL A 139 0.77 -11.43 -2.69
CA VAL A 139 1.20 -10.04 -2.59
C VAL A 139 2.52 -9.89 -3.34
N PRO A 140 2.57 -9.09 -4.42
CA PRO A 140 3.79 -8.82 -5.16
C PRO A 140 4.57 -7.68 -4.48
N THR A 141 5.88 -7.78 -4.49
CA THR A 141 6.80 -6.71 -4.08
C THR A 141 7.85 -6.56 -5.15
N VAL A 142 8.06 -5.32 -5.62
CA VAL A 142 9.16 -5.00 -6.51
C VAL A 142 10.33 -4.52 -5.64
N GLU A 143 11.50 -5.07 -5.89
CA GLU A 143 12.74 -4.65 -5.24
C GLU A 143 13.70 -4.14 -6.31
N ASN A 144 14.33 -3.00 -6.05
CA ASN A 144 15.40 -2.46 -6.88
C ASN A 144 16.73 -2.52 -6.13
N GLN A 145 17.63 -3.39 -6.60
CA GLN A 145 18.96 -3.57 -6.04
C GLN A 145 20.00 -2.95 -6.98
N LYS A 146 20.10 -1.61 -6.95
CA LYS A 146 21.04 -0.81 -7.76
C LYS A 146 20.85 -1.07 -9.27
N GLY A 147 19.62 -0.97 -9.74
CA GLY A 147 19.22 -1.17 -11.14
C GLY A 147 18.88 -2.62 -11.49
N ASN A 148 19.14 -3.56 -10.58
CA ASN A 148 18.68 -4.94 -10.73
C ASN A 148 17.30 -5.08 -10.10
N ILE A 149 16.29 -5.21 -10.95
CA ILE A 149 14.89 -5.22 -10.52
C ILE A 149 14.43 -6.66 -10.34
N PHE A 150 13.83 -6.95 -9.19
CA PHE A 150 13.29 -8.26 -8.84
C PHE A 150 11.81 -8.15 -8.49
N LEU A 151 11.03 -9.11 -8.98
CA LEU A 151 9.65 -9.34 -8.53
C LEU A 151 9.65 -10.47 -7.49
N LYS A 152 9.35 -10.11 -6.25
CA LYS A 152 9.11 -11.04 -5.15
C LYS A 152 7.62 -11.29 -5.03
N LEU A 153 7.24 -12.54 -4.77
CA LEU A 153 5.87 -12.96 -4.54
C LEU A 153 5.78 -13.61 -3.16
N ASP A 154 4.82 -13.18 -2.35
CA ASP A 154 4.59 -13.72 -1.00
C ASP A 154 3.10 -13.97 -0.75
N CYS A 155 2.77 -14.79 0.24
CA CYS A 155 1.41 -14.93 0.75
C CYS A 155 1.47 -15.32 2.23
N GLU A 156 0.36 -15.17 2.95
CA GLU A 156 0.35 -15.43 4.39
C GLU A 156 0.45 -16.92 4.76
N VAL A 157 0.14 -17.82 3.81
CA VAL A 157 0.18 -19.27 4.01
C VAL A 157 1.62 -19.80 3.86
N PRO A 158 2.19 -20.39 4.93
CA PRO A 158 3.54 -20.97 4.86
C PRO A 158 3.61 -22.09 3.81
N ASN A 159 4.71 -22.11 3.04
CA ASN A 159 4.99 -23.12 2.02
C ASN A 159 3.89 -23.26 0.94
N ALA A 160 3.10 -22.21 0.69
CA ALA A 160 2.09 -22.22 -0.36
C ALA A 160 2.71 -22.48 -1.74
N ASP A 161 1.98 -23.22 -2.60
CA ASP A 161 2.36 -23.41 -4.00
C ASP A 161 2.05 -22.15 -4.82
N ILE A 162 2.85 -21.09 -4.63
CA ILE A 162 2.75 -19.86 -5.42
C ILE A 162 3.19 -20.16 -6.85
N ARG A 163 2.36 -19.80 -7.83
CA ARG A 163 2.69 -19.89 -9.26
C ARG A 163 2.47 -18.57 -9.95
N TYR A 164 3.26 -18.31 -10.98
CA TYR A 164 3.22 -17.06 -11.72
C TYR A 164 3.35 -17.26 -13.23
N ALA A 165 2.83 -16.31 -13.99
CA ALA A 165 2.97 -16.21 -15.44
C ALA A 165 3.39 -14.79 -15.81
N LEU A 166 4.32 -14.65 -16.77
CA LEU A 166 4.84 -13.36 -17.22
C LEU A 166 4.38 -13.05 -18.65
N GLY A 167 4.19 -11.77 -18.94
CA GLY A 167 3.75 -11.29 -20.25
C GLY A 167 2.42 -11.92 -20.67
N ASP A 168 2.38 -12.37 -21.92
CA ASP A 168 1.20 -13.00 -22.51
C ASP A 168 0.98 -14.46 -22.04
N THR A 169 1.85 -14.99 -21.18
CA THR A 169 1.71 -16.35 -20.68
C THR A 169 0.38 -16.49 -19.90
N PRO A 170 -0.46 -17.49 -20.24
CA PRO A 170 -1.70 -17.74 -19.50
C PRO A 170 -1.39 -18.36 -18.13
N ILE A 171 -2.23 -18.09 -17.12
CA ILE A 171 -2.00 -18.54 -15.74
C ILE A 171 -2.05 -20.07 -15.61
N GLU A 172 -2.71 -20.75 -16.54
CA GLU A 172 -2.80 -22.20 -16.64
C GLU A 172 -1.45 -22.85 -16.97
N LYS A 173 -0.53 -22.08 -17.56
CA LYS A 173 0.85 -22.46 -17.86
C LYS A 173 1.85 -21.85 -16.88
N ALA A 174 1.39 -21.46 -15.68
CA ALA A 174 2.21 -20.77 -14.70
C ALA A 174 3.39 -21.63 -14.20
N THR A 175 4.51 -20.95 -13.97
CA THR A 175 5.73 -21.49 -13.38
C THR A 175 5.63 -21.44 -11.86
N LYS A 176 6.15 -22.45 -11.18
CA LYS A 176 6.25 -22.46 -9.72
C LYS A 176 7.26 -21.43 -9.24
N TYR A 177 6.87 -20.64 -8.24
CA TYR A 177 7.72 -19.65 -7.61
C TYR A 177 8.61 -20.31 -6.54
N HIS A 178 9.92 -20.05 -6.62
CA HIS A 178 10.92 -20.56 -5.68
C HIS A 178 11.82 -19.47 -5.09
N GLN A 179 12.02 -18.38 -5.84
CA GLN A 179 12.90 -17.27 -5.48
C GLN A 179 12.48 -16.02 -6.28
N PRO A 180 12.91 -14.81 -5.86
CA PRO A 180 12.62 -13.58 -6.57
C PRO A 180 12.98 -13.65 -8.06
N ILE A 181 12.10 -13.11 -8.90
CA ILE A 181 12.20 -13.17 -10.36
C ILE A 181 12.96 -11.94 -10.85
N ALA A 182 14.14 -12.14 -11.43
CA ALA A 182 14.88 -11.04 -12.06
C ALA A 182 14.14 -10.55 -13.32
N LEU A 183 13.95 -9.24 -13.43
CA LEU A 183 13.34 -8.58 -14.58
C LEU A 183 14.37 -7.68 -15.26
N HIS A 184 14.28 -7.58 -16.59
CA HIS A 184 15.22 -6.81 -17.41
C HIS A 184 14.52 -5.84 -18.38
N ARG A 185 13.19 -5.80 -18.34
CA ARG A 185 12.32 -4.98 -19.19
C ARG A 185 10.94 -4.90 -18.57
N SER A 186 10.13 -3.94 -19.04
CA SER A 186 8.73 -3.85 -18.65
C SER A 186 8.04 -5.20 -18.85
N THR A 187 7.41 -5.70 -17.79
CA THR A 187 6.85 -7.05 -17.73
C THR A 187 5.56 -7.04 -16.93
N THR A 188 4.49 -7.50 -17.56
CA THR A 188 3.24 -7.82 -16.86
C THR A 188 3.37 -9.18 -16.18
N PHE A 189 2.70 -9.36 -15.05
CA PHE A 189 2.68 -10.61 -14.32
C PHE A 189 1.27 -10.96 -13.85
N LYS A 190 1.07 -12.26 -13.65
CA LYS A 190 -0.09 -12.87 -12.98
C LYS A 190 0.46 -13.84 -11.96
N ALA A 191 -0.10 -13.88 -10.75
CA ALA A 191 0.32 -14.81 -9.71
C ALA A 191 -0.86 -15.26 -8.85
N THR A 192 -0.83 -16.51 -8.40
CA THR A 192 -1.85 -17.07 -7.51
C THR A 192 -1.28 -18.22 -6.69
N VAL A 193 -1.94 -18.55 -5.57
CA VAL A 193 -1.67 -19.78 -4.83
C VAL A 193 -2.41 -20.92 -5.53
N PHE A 194 -1.66 -21.85 -6.10
CA PHE A 194 -2.21 -23.00 -6.82
C PHE A 194 -2.63 -24.09 -5.84
N SER A 195 -3.84 -23.94 -5.30
CA SER A 195 -4.48 -24.95 -4.45
C SER A 195 -5.96 -24.97 -4.78
N GLY A 196 -6.47 -26.15 -5.19
CA GLY A 196 -7.73 -26.26 -5.95
C GLY A 196 -8.97 -25.60 -5.34
N LYS A 197 -9.02 -25.39 -4.02
CA LYS A 197 -10.11 -24.66 -3.34
C LYS A 197 -9.65 -23.47 -2.49
N ALA A 198 -8.37 -23.12 -2.50
CA ALA A 198 -7.83 -22.10 -1.60
C ALA A 198 -8.33 -20.70 -1.96
N THR A 199 -8.18 -20.30 -3.22
CA THR A 199 -8.65 -19.02 -3.74
C THR A 199 -8.76 -19.07 -5.26
N ASN A 200 -9.63 -18.22 -5.83
CA ASN A 200 -9.69 -17.96 -7.26
C ASN A 200 -9.05 -16.61 -7.62
N THR A 201 -8.49 -15.91 -6.64
CA THR A 201 -7.87 -14.61 -6.83
C THR A 201 -6.54 -14.78 -7.57
N ILE A 202 -6.44 -14.16 -8.75
CA ILE A 202 -5.20 -14.03 -9.50
C ILE A 202 -4.75 -12.58 -9.36
N THR A 203 -3.65 -12.37 -8.65
CA THR A 203 -3.02 -11.05 -8.56
C THR A 203 -2.34 -10.75 -9.87
N THR A 204 -2.70 -9.64 -10.50
CA THR A 204 -2.04 -9.11 -11.70
C THR A 204 -1.35 -7.79 -11.43
N GLY A 205 -0.29 -7.51 -12.18
CA GLY A 205 0.38 -6.21 -12.16
C GLY A 205 1.38 -6.06 -13.30
N GLU A 206 2.07 -4.92 -13.31
CA GLU A 206 3.12 -4.61 -14.28
C GLU A 206 4.30 -3.95 -13.56
N VAL A 207 5.51 -4.41 -13.87
CA VAL A 207 6.74 -3.70 -13.54
C VAL A 207 7.16 -2.94 -14.78
N THR A 208 7.28 -1.61 -14.70
CA THR A 208 7.55 -0.76 -15.87
C THR A 208 8.96 -0.23 -15.82
N PHE A 209 9.80 -0.57 -16.80
CA PHE A 209 11.14 -0.01 -16.92
C PHE A 209 11.11 1.35 -17.62
N HIS A 210 11.90 2.29 -17.14
CA HIS A 210 12.00 3.65 -17.69
C HIS A 210 13.40 4.24 -17.50
N LYS A 211 13.69 5.35 -18.19
CA LYS A 211 15.01 6.00 -18.22
C LYS A 211 15.39 6.71 -16.91
N ALA A 212 14.42 6.90 -16.02
CA ALA A 212 14.64 7.58 -14.74
C ALA A 212 15.02 6.64 -13.59
N ILE A 213 15.03 5.32 -13.80
CA ILE A 213 15.40 4.36 -12.73
C ILE A 213 16.78 4.72 -12.16
N ASP A 214 16.87 4.78 -10.83
CA ASP A 214 18.05 5.17 -10.03
C ASP A 214 18.60 6.59 -10.30
N LYS A 215 17.87 7.42 -11.05
CA LYS A 215 18.28 8.80 -11.31
C LYS A 215 17.90 9.69 -10.13
N LYS A 216 18.70 10.74 -9.92
CA LYS A 216 18.53 11.65 -8.79
C LYS A 216 17.38 12.62 -9.06
N VAL A 217 16.52 12.78 -8.06
CA VAL A 217 15.48 13.81 -8.04
C VAL A 217 15.73 14.78 -6.90
N SER A 218 15.64 16.07 -7.20
CA SER A 218 15.63 17.15 -6.21
C SER A 218 14.24 17.76 -6.12
N TYR A 219 13.91 18.28 -4.93
CA TYR A 219 12.55 18.67 -4.56
C TYR A 219 12.54 20.11 -4.04
N SER A 220 11.53 20.88 -4.42
CA SER A 220 11.25 22.19 -3.83
C SER A 220 9.75 22.39 -3.71
N PRO A 221 9.19 22.46 -2.48
CA PRO A 221 9.85 22.23 -1.19
C PRO A 221 10.17 20.75 -0.92
N LEU A 222 10.88 20.47 0.19
CA LEU A 222 11.09 19.10 0.65
C LEU A 222 9.75 18.47 1.05
N TYR A 223 9.59 17.15 0.84
CA TYR A 223 8.42 16.40 1.27
C TYR A 223 8.22 16.45 2.80
N HIS A 224 6.99 16.22 3.24
CA HIS A 224 6.62 16.25 4.65
C HIS A 224 7.18 15.04 5.42
N LYS A 225 7.60 15.26 6.67
CA LYS A 225 8.20 14.23 7.53
C LYS A 225 7.33 12.99 7.82
N SER A 226 6.02 13.12 7.64
CA SER A 226 5.08 12.01 7.84
C SER A 226 4.97 11.08 6.63
N TYR A 227 5.42 11.52 5.46
CA TYR A 227 5.27 10.81 4.19
C TYR A 227 6.53 11.00 3.35
N GLN A 228 7.58 10.29 3.76
CA GLN A 228 8.94 10.41 3.22
C GLN A 228 9.31 9.32 2.21
N GLY A 229 8.39 8.39 1.94
CA GLY A 229 8.65 7.21 1.13
C GLY A 229 9.91 6.46 1.57
N GLN A 230 10.70 6.04 0.58
CA GLN A 230 12.07 5.53 0.74
C GLN A 230 13.13 6.63 0.58
N GLY A 231 12.77 7.88 0.88
CA GLY A 231 13.66 9.04 0.76
C GLY A 231 13.99 9.39 -0.69
N GLU A 232 15.26 9.68 -0.96
CA GLU A 232 15.74 10.18 -2.27
C GLU A 232 15.47 9.22 -3.44
N ALA A 233 15.35 7.92 -3.17
CA ALA A 233 15.12 6.91 -4.20
C ALA A 233 13.65 6.77 -4.61
N THR A 234 12.69 7.25 -3.79
CA THR A 234 11.27 6.92 -3.93
C THR A 234 10.74 7.14 -5.34
N LEU A 235 11.01 8.31 -5.93
CA LEU A 235 10.40 8.68 -7.22
C LEU A 235 11.04 8.02 -8.45
N THR A 236 12.08 7.21 -8.25
CA THR A 236 12.87 6.59 -9.32
C THR A 236 13.26 5.14 -9.00
N ASN A 237 12.60 4.50 -8.03
CA ASN A 237 12.97 3.16 -7.56
C ASN A 237 12.25 2.03 -8.29
N VAL A 238 11.35 2.33 -9.26
CA VAL A 238 10.47 1.40 -10.00
C VAL A 238 9.30 0.82 -9.19
N ILE A 239 9.18 1.17 -7.91
CA ILE A 239 8.20 0.60 -6.98
C ILE A 239 6.97 1.51 -6.97
N ARG A 240 5.84 0.96 -7.40
CA ARG A 240 4.57 1.69 -7.46
C ARG A 240 3.89 1.72 -6.10
N GLY A 241 3.34 2.88 -5.75
CA GLY A 241 2.51 3.03 -4.57
C GLY A 241 1.16 2.32 -4.73
N THR A 242 0.60 1.89 -3.62
CA THR A 242 -0.70 1.22 -3.53
C THR A 242 -1.76 2.17 -2.97
N LYS A 243 -3.02 1.73 -2.94
CA LYS A 243 -4.11 2.46 -2.27
C LYS A 243 -3.91 2.56 -0.75
N ASN A 244 -3.02 1.75 -0.17
CA ASN A 244 -2.54 1.94 1.19
C ASN A 244 -1.37 2.92 1.15
N PHE A 245 -1.64 4.20 1.38
CA PHE A 245 -0.61 5.24 1.31
C PHE A 245 0.39 5.24 2.48
N HIS A 246 0.31 4.25 3.38
CA HIS A 246 1.30 3.95 4.41
C HIS A 246 2.26 2.82 4.00
N ASP A 247 2.30 2.43 2.72
CA ASP A 247 3.20 1.42 2.16
C ASP A 247 4.65 1.89 1.94
N GLU A 248 4.97 3.09 2.43
CA GLU A 248 6.29 3.73 2.31
C GLU A 248 6.72 4.01 0.87
N GLN A 249 5.80 4.03 -0.09
CA GLN A 249 6.09 4.32 -1.51
C GLN A 249 5.60 5.71 -1.96
N TRP A 250 5.11 6.53 -1.04
CA TRP A 250 4.59 7.86 -1.37
C TRP A 250 5.42 8.97 -0.73
N LEU A 251 5.82 9.96 -1.54
CA LEU A 251 6.23 11.27 -1.05
C LEU A 251 5.01 12.18 -0.96
N GLY A 252 4.83 12.83 0.20
CA GLY A 252 3.68 13.68 0.49
C GLY A 252 4.03 15.14 0.75
N TRP A 253 3.26 16.07 0.19
CA TRP A 253 3.33 17.51 0.46
C TRP A 253 1.97 18.05 0.90
N LEU A 254 1.95 18.92 1.91
CA LEU A 254 0.70 19.48 2.46
C LEU A 254 0.53 20.94 2.03
N GLY A 255 -0.46 21.20 1.19
CA GLY A 255 -0.78 22.57 0.73
C GLY A 255 0.24 23.20 -0.23
N ASP A 256 1.39 22.59 -0.46
CA ASP A 256 2.47 23.13 -1.31
C ASP A 256 2.32 22.78 -2.79
N ASP A 257 2.73 23.72 -3.66
CA ASP A 257 3.08 23.36 -5.04
C ASP A 257 4.47 22.76 -5.04
N VAL A 258 4.71 21.77 -5.91
CA VAL A 258 5.97 21.02 -5.90
C VAL A 258 6.69 21.20 -7.22
N THR A 259 7.99 21.50 -7.14
CA THR A 259 8.90 21.40 -8.27
C THR A 259 9.85 20.23 -8.04
N LEU A 260 9.86 19.29 -8.98
CA LEU A 260 10.74 18.13 -8.99
C LEU A 260 11.73 18.31 -10.14
N THR A 261 13.03 18.17 -9.88
CA THR A 261 14.05 18.24 -10.94
C THR A 261 14.85 16.93 -10.96
N LEU A 262 14.66 16.18 -12.03
CA LEU A 262 15.32 14.91 -12.33
C LEU A 262 16.56 15.15 -13.19
N ASP A 263 17.71 14.58 -12.80
CA ASP A 263 18.94 14.55 -13.61
C ASP A 263 19.12 13.16 -14.23
N LEU A 264 19.02 13.06 -15.56
CA LEU A 264 19.29 11.83 -16.31
C LEU A 264 20.79 11.51 -16.42
N GLU A 265 21.64 12.38 -15.87
CA GLU A 265 23.12 12.34 -15.83
C GLU A 265 23.80 12.62 -17.17
N GLN A 266 23.15 12.25 -18.27
CA GLN A 266 23.60 12.50 -19.63
C GLN A 266 22.43 12.94 -20.53
N ALA A 267 22.77 13.62 -21.64
CA ALA A 267 21.79 13.96 -22.66
C ALA A 267 21.14 12.67 -23.18
N THR A 268 19.81 12.62 -23.11
CA THR A 268 19.01 11.45 -23.43
C THR A 268 17.79 11.91 -24.20
N GLU A 269 17.48 11.28 -25.33
CA GLU A 269 16.23 11.54 -26.04
C GLU A 269 15.05 11.10 -25.16
N VAL A 270 14.08 12.00 -24.95
CA VAL A 270 12.85 11.74 -24.19
C VAL A 270 11.63 12.23 -24.96
N ARG A 271 10.49 11.58 -24.78
CA ARG A 271 9.22 11.91 -25.47
C ARG A 271 7.99 11.81 -24.58
N GLU A 272 8.14 11.22 -23.41
CA GLU A 272 7.03 11.01 -22.48
C GLU A 272 7.52 11.01 -21.03
N VAL A 273 6.76 11.70 -20.19
CA VAL A 273 6.89 11.60 -18.73
C VAL A 273 5.55 11.15 -18.17
N ARG A 274 5.57 10.14 -17.29
CA ARG A 274 4.42 9.76 -16.47
C ARG A 274 4.69 10.08 -15.02
N ILE A 275 3.65 10.54 -14.33
CA ILE A 275 3.71 10.90 -12.92
C ILE A 275 2.61 10.11 -12.24
N GLY A 276 3.01 9.15 -11.40
CA GLY A 276 2.05 8.40 -10.61
C GLY A 276 1.60 9.24 -9.41
N ALA A 277 0.29 9.32 -9.20
CA ALA A 277 -0.30 10.07 -8.11
C ALA A 277 -1.52 9.36 -7.53
N MET A 278 -1.89 9.72 -6.30
CA MET A 278 -3.08 9.22 -5.61
C MET A 278 -4.11 10.32 -5.38
N ASP A 279 -5.39 9.92 -5.46
CA ASP A 279 -6.54 10.66 -4.93
C ASP A 279 -7.22 9.77 -3.89
N ALA A 280 -7.26 10.22 -2.64
CA ALA A 280 -7.89 9.55 -1.50
C ALA A 280 -8.54 10.64 -0.62
N GLN A 281 -9.62 11.24 -1.12
CA GLN A 281 -10.19 12.48 -0.56
C GLN A 281 -10.74 12.34 0.86
N ALA A 282 -11.08 11.13 1.31
CA ALA A 282 -11.45 10.87 2.71
C ALA A 282 -10.27 11.14 3.68
N SER A 283 -9.04 11.00 3.20
CA SER A 283 -7.80 11.29 3.93
C SER A 283 -7.19 12.65 3.54
N GLY A 284 -7.93 13.48 2.80
CA GLY A 284 -7.46 14.79 2.36
C GLY A 284 -6.42 14.76 1.24
N ILE A 285 -6.26 13.63 0.53
CA ILE A 285 -5.27 13.47 -0.55
C ILE A 285 -5.95 13.66 -1.89
N TYR A 286 -5.41 14.56 -2.72
CA TYR A 286 -5.97 14.94 -4.00
C TYR A 286 -4.90 14.90 -5.09
N PHE A 287 -5.32 14.62 -6.33
CA PHE A 287 -4.43 14.81 -7.47
C PHE A 287 -3.98 16.27 -7.60
N PRO A 288 -2.74 16.51 -8.11
CA PRO A 288 -2.36 17.83 -8.59
C PRO A 288 -3.35 18.34 -9.64
N VAL A 289 -3.71 19.63 -9.58
CA VAL A 289 -4.64 20.25 -10.53
C VAL A 289 -3.98 20.67 -11.84
N LYS A 290 -2.64 20.74 -11.84
CA LYS A 290 -1.84 21.03 -13.04
C LYS A 290 -0.47 20.35 -12.95
N PHE A 291 -0.04 19.82 -14.08
CA PHE A 291 1.26 19.23 -14.32
C PHE A 291 1.93 19.98 -15.47
N MET A 292 3.21 20.28 -15.34
CA MET A 292 4.02 20.89 -16.40
C MET A 292 5.35 20.14 -16.48
N VAL A 293 5.77 19.79 -17.68
CA VAL A 293 7.07 19.18 -17.96
C VAL A 293 7.90 20.18 -18.75
N SER A 294 9.09 20.48 -18.24
CA SER A 294 10.08 21.32 -18.90
C SER A 294 11.43 20.62 -19.00
N LEU A 295 12.11 20.79 -20.13
CA LEU A 295 13.39 20.13 -20.41
C LEU A 295 14.55 21.13 -20.41
N SER A 296 15.75 20.67 -20.05
CA SER A 296 16.98 21.45 -20.09
C SER A 296 18.20 20.55 -20.34
N ASN A 297 19.24 21.11 -20.98
CA ASN A 297 20.55 20.47 -21.12
C ASN A 297 21.58 21.02 -20.11
N ASP A 298 21.39 22.22 -19.58
CA ASP A 298 22.35 22.92 -18.70
C ASP A 298 21.89 23.01 -17.24
N GLY A 299 20.66 22.58 -16.94
CA GLY A 299 20.06 22.61 -15.60
C GLY A 299 19.64 24.01 -15.16
N LYS A 300 19.74 25.03 -16.02
CA LYS A 300 19.46 26.44 -15.74
C LYS A 300 18.31 26.96 -16.60
N ASN A 301 18.43 26.78 -17.92
CA ASN A 301 17.45 27.22 -18.90
C ASN A 301 16.50 26.07 -19.23
N TYR A 302 15.24 26.22 -18.83
CA TYR A 302 14.21 25.21 -19.05
C TYR A 302 13.20 25.68 -20.08
N ARG A 303 12.83 24.78 -20.99
CA ARG A 303 11.76 24.98 -21.96
C ARG A 303 10.59 24.05 -21.64
N GLU A 304 9.39 24.60 -21.46
CA GLU A 304 8.18 23.80 -21.32
C GLU A 304 7.89 23.03 -22.62
N VAL A 305 7.58 21.74 -22.48
CA VAL A 305 7.27 20.84 -23.60
C VAL A 305 5.89 20.20 -23.49
N ALA A 306 5.32 20.12 -22.29
CA ALA A 306 3.97 19.59 -22.09
C ALA A 306 3.31 20.16 -20.83
N THR A 307 1.98 20.27 -20.86
CA THR A 307 1.17 20.59 -19.69
C THR A 307 -0.11 19.74 -19.68
N HIS A 308 -0.59 19.41 -18.49
CA HIS A 308 -1.86 18.74 -18.25
C HIS A 308 -2.61 19.47 -17.14
N ASN A 309 -3.91 19.74 -17.33
CA ASN A 309 -4.78 20.24 -16.27
C ASN A 309 -5.71 19.11 -15.83
N GLU A 310 -5.78 18.86 -14.52
CA GLU A 310 -6.69 17.88 -13.94
C GLU A 310 -7.70 18.63 -13.06
N PRO A 311 -8.99 18.63 -13.42
CA PRO A 311 -9.99 19.31 -12.60
C PRO A 311 -10.12 18.61 -11.24
N CYS A 312 -10.16 19.42 -10.17
CA CYS A 312 -10.54 18.92 -8.85
C CYS A 312 -12.04 18.63 -8.84
N VAL A 313 -12.39 17.34 -8.83
CA VAL A 313 -13.77 16.88 -8.70
C VAL A 313 -13.88 15.98 -7.48
N VAL A 314 -15.07 15.94 -6.88
CA VAL A 314 -15.34 15.04 -5.75
C VAL A 314 -15.33 13.60 -6.25
N ARG A 315 -14.46 12.78 -5.67
CA ARG A 315 -14.35 11.35 -5.95
C ARG A 315 -14.72 10.55 -4.70
N GLY A 316 -15.39 9.42 -4.90
CA GLY A 316 -15.84 8.57 -3.80
C GLY A 316 -14.76 7.60 -3.31
N LYS A 317 -14.12 6.88 -4.22
CA LYS A 317 -13.14 5.83 -3.92
C LYS A 317 -11.72 6.31 -4.16
N SER A 318 -10.79 5.83 -3.34
CA SER A 318 -9.37 6.06 -3.58
C SER A 318 -8.95 5.52 -4.94
N SER A 319 -8.17 6.30 -5.67
CA SER A 319 -7.72 5.97 -7.02
C SER A 319 -6.27 6.36 -7.23
N LEU A 320 -5.57 5.54 -8.00
CA LEU A 320 -4.20 5.78 -8.45
C LEU A 320 -4.25 6.09 -9.94
N LYS A 321 -3.43 7.02 -10.41
CA LYS A 321 -3.40 7.41 -11.82
C LYS A 321 -1.99 7.80 -12.25
N ASP A 322 -1.62 7.29 -13.42
CA ASP A 322 -0.47 7.80 -14.17
C ASP A 322 -0.92 8.97 -15.04
N PHE A 323 -0.41 10.15 -14.72
CA PHE A 323 -0.58 11.33 -15.54
C PHE A 323 0.44 11.31 -16.67
N VAL A 324 -0.02 11.04 -17.88
CA VAL A 324 0.83 10.85 -19.06
C VAL A 324 0.98 12.18 -19.82
N LEU A 325 2.19 12.71 -19.88
CA LEU A 325 2.52 13.92 -20.65
C LEU A 325 3.46 13.54 -21.80
N LYS A 326 2.92 13.57 -23.02
CA LYS A 326 3.64 13.29 -24.27
C LYS A 326 4.05 14.58 -24.98
N PHE A 327 5.20 14.55 -25.63
CA PHE A 327 5.75 15.66 -26.41
C PHE A 327 6.64 15.12 -27.53
N SER A 328 7.05 15.98 -28.45
CA SER A 328 7.96 15.58 -29.53
C SER A 328 9.30 15.07 -28.97
N PRO A 329 9.88 13.97 -29.50
CA PRO A 329 11.19 13.48 -29.08
C PRO A 329 12.22 14.60 -29.04
N THR A 330 12.85 14.78 -27.89
CA THR A 330 13.77 15.89 -27.61
C THR A 330 14.92 15.39 -26.74
N GLU A 331 16.16 15.72 -27.08
CA GLU A 331 17.31 15.47 -26.20
C GLU A 331 17.30 16.42 -25.00
N ALA A 332 17.39 15.85 -23.80
CA ALA A 332 17.49 16.58 -22.55
C ALA A 332 18.36 15.82 -21.55
N ARG A 333 19.01 16.55 -20.64
CA ARG A 333 19.63 15.95 -19.44
C ARG A 333 18.75 16.12 -18.21
N TYR A 334 18.11 17.26 -18.06
CA TYR A 334 17.29 17.60 -16.91
C TYR A 334 15.81 17.68 -17.29
N ILE A 335 14.97 17.09 -16.44
CA ILE A 335 13.51 17.17 -16.55
C ILE A 335 13.00 17.86 -15.28
N LYS A 336 12.30 18.98 -15.46
CA LYS A 336 11.64 19.70 -14.38
C LYS A 336 10.13 19.48 -14.47
N LEU A 337 9.55 19.02 -13.37
CA LEU A 337 8.12 18.84 -13.19
C LEU A 337 7.61 19.90 -12.23
N THR A 338 6.57 20.63 -12.62
CA THR A 338 5.85 21.54 -11.71
C THR A 338 4.44 21.02 -11.50
N LEU A 339 4.12 20.71 -10.24
CA LEU A 339 2.85 20.16 -9.79
C LEU A 339 2.11 21.22 -8.97
N LYS A 340 0.89 21.55 -9.36
CA LYS A 340 0.04 22.51 -8.63
C LYS A 340 -0.91 21.77 -7.71
N ASN A 341 -0.88 22.11 -6.42
CA ASN A 341 -1.80 21.58 -5.44
C ASN A 341 -3.17 22.25 -5.59
N VAL A 342 -4.25 21.56 -5.20
CA VAL A 342 -5.60 22.13 -5.21
C VAL A 342 -5.73 23.34 -4.27
N LYS A 343 -4.89 23.45 -3.23
CA LYS A 343 -4.88 24.47 -2.16
C LYS A 343 -6.14 24.46 -1.29
N THR A 344 -7.30 24.62 -1.91
CA THR A 344 -8.61 24.67 -1.25
C THR A 344 -9.49 23.55 -1.81
N PRO A 345 -9.48 22.36 -1.19
CA PRO A 345 -10.27 21.23 -1.65
C PRO A 345 -11.77 21.46 -1.38
N PRO A 346 -12.68 20.78 -2.13
CA PRO A 346 -14.13 20.95 -1.98
C PRO A 346 -14.67 20.69 -0.56
N LYS A 347 -13.99 19.85 0.22
CA LYS A 347 -14.36 19.51 1.60
C LYS A 347 -13.74 20.45 2.65
N GLY A 348 -12.98 21.46 2.24
CA GLY A 348 -12.23 22.36 3.13
C GLY A 348 -10.98 21.72 3.73
N GLY A 349 -10.19 22.53 4.45
CA GLY A 349 -8.90 22.13 5.03
C GLY A 349 -7.74 22.20 4.03
N ASP A 350 -6.57 21.71 4.46
CA ASP A 350 -5.40 21.58 3.59
C ASP A 350 -5.48 20.32 2.73
N ALA A 351 -4.80 20.33 1.59
CA ALA A 351 -4.78 19.20 0.66
C ALA A 351 -3.39 18.59 0.55
N TRP A 352 -3.33 17.27 0.76
CA TRP A 352 -2.15 16.47 0.48
C TRP A 352 -1.99 16.21 -1.01
N LEU A 353 -0.75 16.29 -1.48
CA LEU A 353 -0.29 15.88 -2.81
C LEU A 353 0.67 14.70 -2.63
N PHE A 354 0.34 13.55 -3.23
CA PHE A 354 1.09 12.29 -3.09
C PHE A 354 1.60 11.82 -4.47
N ILE A 355 2.91 11.58 -4.58
CA ILE A 355 3.57 11.04 -5.79
C ILE A 355 4.37 9.80 -5.40
N ASP A 356 4.22 8.72 -6.16
CA ASP A 356 4.98 7.48 -5.99
C ASP A 356 6.19 7.42 -6.92
N GLU A 357 6.01 7.64 -8.22
CA GLU A 357 7.05 7.38 -9.24
C GLU A 357 7.01 8.40 -10.39
N ILE A 358 8.19 8.73 -10.94
CA ILE A 358 8.37 9.48 -12.19
C ILE A 358 8.94 8.54 -13.26
N LEU A 359 8.13 8.24 -14.27
CA LEU A 359 8.54 7.40 -15.39
C LEU A 359 8.91 8.26 -16.61
N VAL A 360 10.02 7.94 -17.28
CA VAL A 360 10.54 8.69 -18.44
C VAL A 360 10.84 7.75 -19.62
N PHE A 361 10.29 8.03 -20.80
CA PHE A 361 10.42 7.19 -22.00
C PHE A 361 10.96 7.92 -23.22
#